data_AF-A0A6N2T543-F1
#
_entry.id   AF-A0A6N2T543-F1
#
_cell.length_a   1.000
_cell.length_b   1.000
_cell.length_c   1.000
_cell.angle_alpha   90.00
_cell.angle_beta   90.00
_cell.angle_gamma   90.00
#
_symmetry.space_group_name_H-M   'P 1'
#
loop_
_entity.id
_entity.type
_entity.pdbx_description
1 polymer ?
#
loop_
_entity_poly.entity_id
_entity_poly.type
_entity_poly.pdbx_seq_one_letter_code
_entity_poly.pdbx_strand_id
1 'polypeptide(L)'
;MGAQKGIDCETLAADVVSRTRTNVLLTKTTMTSIADRSGFNRLTISKLLDKKKDMPLRMWLAAVYESGADPCEILSNAIQEQAALANA
;
A
#
# COMPACT_ATOMS: atom_id res chain seq x y z
N MET A 1 -19.71 29.40 -2.03
CA MET A 1 -19.36 28.14 -2.73
C MET A 1 -18.16 27.56 -2.02
N GLY A 2 -18.36 26.54 -1.18
CA GLY A 2 -17.27 25.89 -0.45
C GLY A 2 -16.32 25.21 -1.42
N ALA A 3 -15.02 25.43 -1.27
CA ALA A 3 -14.03 24.65 -2.00
C ALA A 3 -14.24 23.17 -1.65
N GLN A 4 -14.53 22.32 -2.64
CA GLN A 4 -14.36 20.88 -2.46
C GLN A 4 -12.92 20.68 -2.00
N LYS A 5 -12.75 20.25 -0.74
CA LYS A 5 -11.43 19.90 -0.22
C LYS A 5 -10.99 18.67 -1.03
N GLY A 6 -10.08 18.89 -1.98
CA GLY A 6 -9.58 17.83 -2.84
C GLY A 6 -9.03 16.67 -2.02
N ILE A 7 -9.06 15.47 -2.61
CA ILE A 7 -8.49 14.26 -2.02
C ILE A 7 -6.99 14.52 -1.77
N ASP A 8 -6.56 14.37 -0.52
CA ASP A 8 -5.14 14.40 -0.17
C ASP A 8 -4.50 13.06 -0.54
N CYS A 9 -4.00 13.00 -1.77
CA CYS A 9 -3.37 11.81 -2.34
C CYS A 9 -2.12 11.36 -1.58
N GLU A 10 -1.38 12.27 -0.94
CA GLU A 10 -0.17 11.92 -0.19
C GLU A 10 -0.54 11.18 1.09
N THR A 11 -1.49 11.72 1.84
CA THR A 11 -2.03 11.08 3.04
C THR A 11 -2.68 9.73 2.70
N LEU A 12 -3.43 9.67 1.60
CA LEU A 12 -4.05 8.44 1.12
C LEU A 12 -3.02 7.36 0.78
N ALA A 13 -1.99 7.71 0.00
CA ALA A 13 -0.95 6.78 -0.39
C ALA A 13 -0.19 6.24 0.84
N ALA A 14 0.11 7.11 1.81
CA ALA A 14 0.78 6.71 3.04
C ALA A 14 -0.06 5.69 3.85
N ASP A 15 -1.38 5.90 3.91
CA ASP A 15 -2.30 4.98 4.59
C ASP A 15 -2.41 3.63 3.86
N VAL A 16 -2.60 3.65 2.54
CA VAL A 16 -2.65 2.43 1.71
C VAL A 16 -1.36 1.60 1.86
N VAL A 17 -0.20 2.25 1.84
CA VAL A 17 1.10 1.59 2.07
C VAL A 17 1.17 0.99 3.47
N SER A 18 0.73 1.73 4.50
CA SER A 18 0.72 1.26 5.89
C SER A 18 -0.17 0.03 6.10
N ARG A 19 -1.39 0.04 5.54
CA ARG A 19 -2.32 -1.09 5.58
C ARG A 19 -1.74 -2.31 4.85
N THR A 20 -1.18 -2.11 3.66
CA THR A 20 -0.53 -3.18 2.88
C THR A 20 0.64 -3.80 3.63
N ARG A 21 1.49 -2.97 4.24
CA ARG A 21 2.63 -3.42 5.06
C ARG A 21 2.15 -4.27 6.24
N THR A 22 1.11 -3.80 6.93
CA THR A 22 0.51 -4.53 8.06
C THR A 22 0.01 -5.90 7.61
N ASN A 23 -0.67 -5.98 6.47
CA ASN A 23 -1.13 -7.26 5.91
C ASN A 23 0.04 -8.21 5.63
N VAL A 24 1.08 -7.76 4.93
CA VAL A 24 2.28 -8.58 4.65
C VAL A 24 2.88 -9.18 5.91
N LEU A 25 2.97 -8.38 6.99
CA LEU A 25 3.53 -8.82 8.27
C LEU A 25 2.62 -9.81 9.00
N LEU A 26 1.30 -9.69 8.85
CA LEU A 26 0.31 -10.57 9.51
C LEU A 26 0.08 -11.88 8.76
N THR A 27 0.03 -11.87 7.43
CA THR A 27 -0.33 -13.04 6.59
C THR A 27 0.85 -13.95 6.29
N LYS A 28 2.06 -13.65 6.80
CA LYS A 28 3.31 -14.35 6.47
C LYS A 28 3.56 -14.43 4.96
N THR A 29 3.13 -13.42 4.19
CA THR A 29 3.44 -13.34 2.77
C THR A 29 4.95 -13.49 2.58
N THR A 30 5.36 -14.42 1.71
CA THR A 30 6.77 -14.80 1.60
C THR A 30 7.59 -13.62 1.08
N MET A 31 8.51 -13.11 1.91
CA MET A 31 9.46 -12.07 1.50
C MET A 31 10.25 -12.45 0.24
N THR A 32 10.49 -13.75 0.03
CA THR A 32 11.13 -14.29 -1.17
C THR A 32 10.27 -14.03 -2.41
N SER A 33 8.96 -14.34 -2.36
CA SER A 33 8.06 -14.07 -3.50
C SER A 33 7.95 -12.58 -3.81
N ILE A 34 7.90 -11.73 -2.77
CA ILE A 34 7.92 -10.26 -2.95
C ILE A 34 9.26 -9.82 -3.59
N ALA A 35 10.38 -10.39 -3.16
CA ALA A 35 11.70 -10.11 -3.71
C ALA A 35 11.76 -10.48 -5.20
N ASP A 36 11.33 -11.70 -5.55
CA ASP A 36 11.33 -12.21 -6.93
C ASP A 36 10.49 -11.33 -7.86
N ARG A 37 9.29 -10.93 -7.42
CA ARG A 37 8.38 -10.11 -8.23
C ARG A 37 8.79 -8.64 -8.32
N SER A 38 9.38 -8.08 -7.27
CA SER A 38 9.77 -6.67 -7.24
C SER A 38 11.17 -6.39 -7.80
N GLY A 39 11.99 -7.44 -8.01
CA GLY A 39 13.39 -7.34 -8.39
C GLY A 39 14.31 -6.78 -7.30
N PHE A 40 13.82 -6.65 -6.06
CA PHE A 40 14.65 -6.35 -4.91
C PHE A 40 15.25 -7.63 -4.33
N ASN A 41 16.43 -7.54 -3.72
CA ASN A 41 16.90 -8.63 -2.88
C ASN A 41 16.08 -8.71 -1.57
N ARG A 42 16.04 -9.89 -0.96
CA ARG A 42 15.28 -10.16 0.26
C ARG A 42 15.68 -9.27 1.46
N LEU A 43 16.95 -8.89 1.57
CA LEU A 43 17.43 -8.00 2.63
C LEU A 43 16.84 -6.59 2.50
N THR A 44 16.73 -6.09 1.27
CA THR A 44 16.10 -4.80 0.96
C THR A 44 14.61 -4.86 1.28
N ILE A 45 13.91 -5.94 0.93
CA ILE A 45 12.50 -6.15 1.32
C ILE A 45 12.33 -6.08 2.84
N SER A 46 13.19 -6.78 3.60
CA SER A 46 13.17 -6.70 5.06
C SER A 46 13.32 -5.28 5.58
N LYS A 47 14.35 -4.57 5.13
CA LYS A 47 14.61 -3.18 5.55
C LYS A 47 13.44 -2.24 5.22
N LEU A 48 12.79 -2.42 4.08
CA LEU A 48 11.64 -1.62 3.66
C LEU A 48 10.39 -1.97 4.46
N LEU A 49 10.18 -3.24 4.81
CA LEU A 49 9.10 -3.64 5.73
C LEU A 49 9.32 -3.13 7.15
N ASP A 50 10.56 -2.97 7.60
CA ASP A 50 10.87 -2.37 8.90
C ASP A 50 10.59 -0.86 8.90
N LYS A 51 10.88 -0.17 7.79
CA LYS A 51 10.55 1.26 7.60
C LYS A 51 9.03 1.47 7.56
N LYS A 52 8.50 2.32 8.44
CA LYS A 52 7.04 2.51 8.63
C LYS A 52 6.31 3.21 7.48
N LYS A 53 7.02 3.99 6.66
CA LYS A 53 6.37 4.89 5.69
C LYS A 53 6.84 4.74 4.24
N ASP A 54 7.94 4.04 3.98
CA ASP A 54 8.53 4.00 2.65
C ASP A 54 8.43 2.59 2.05
N MET A 55 7.43 2.38 1.20
CA MET A 55 7.37 1.22 0.32
C MET A 55 7.41 1.70 -1.14
N PRO A 56 8.47 1.39 -1.90
CA PRO A 56 8.53 1.72 -3.32
C PRO A 56 7.38 1.07 -4.09
N LEU A 57 6.83 1.76 -5.09
CA LEU A 57 5.67 1.30 -5.86
C LEU A 57 5.78 -0.15 -6.34
N ARG A 58 6.94 -0.56 -6.87
CA ARG A 58 7.16 -1.94 -7.34
C ARG A 58 7.09 -2.98 -6.22
N MET A 59 7.53 -2.63 -5.02
CA MET A 59 7.43 -3.52 -3.85
C MET A 59 5.99 -3.57 -3.36
N TRP A 60 5.29 -2.43 -3.35
CA TRP A 60 3.87 -2.38 -2.99
C TRP A 60 3.03 -3.24 -3.93
N LEU A 61 3.19 -3.07 -5.25
CA LEU A 61 2.53 -3.93 -6.25
C LEU A 61 2.84 -5.40 -6.00
N ALA A 62 4.11 -5.75 -5.78
CA ALA A 62 4.48 -7.13 -5.50
C ALA A 62 3.81 -7.67 -4.23
N ALA A 63 3.81 -6.91 -3.14
CA ALA A 63 3.17 -7.26 -1.89
C ALA A 63 1.65 -7.47 -2.05
N VAL A 64 0.98 -6.59 -2.81
CA VAL A 64 -0.45 -6.70 -3.10
C VAL A 64 -0.75 -7.97 -3.89
N TYR A 65 -0.04 -8.22 -4.99
CA TYR A 65 -0.23 -9.43 -5.79
C TYR A 65 0.02 -10.71 -5.00
N GLU A 66 1.08 -10.74 -4.17
CA GLU A 66 1.39 -11.91 -3.33
C GLU A 66 0.40 -12.11 -2.18
N SER A 67 -0.39 -11.08 -1.83
CA SER A 67 -1.52 -11.20 -0.90
C SER A 67 -2.81 -11.70 -1.56
N GLY A 68 -2.82 -11.84 -2.89
CA GLY A 68 -4.00 -12.23 -3.68
C GLY A 68 -5.01 -11.10 -3.91
N ALA A 69 -4.70 -9.87 -3.52
CA ALA A 69 -5.55 -8.70 -3.71
C ALA A 69 -5.28 -8.00 -5.05
N ASP A 70 -6.25 -7.22 -5.53
CA ASP A 70 -6.11 -6.35 -6.70
C ASP A 70 -5.65 -4.94 -6.26
N PRO A 71 -4.51 -4.42 -6.78
CA PRO A 71 -4.05 -3.07 -6.45
C PRO A 71 -5.02 -1.97 -6.89
N CYS A 72 -5.77 -2.16 -7.99
CA CYS A 72 -6.77 -1.21 -8.44
C CYS A 72 -7.96 -1.16 -7.49
N GLU A 73 -8.41 -2.31 -6.98
CA GLU A 73 -9.48 -2.36 -5.97
C GLU A 73 -9.04 -1.69 -4.67
N ILE A 74 -7.82 -1.94 -4.19
CA ILE A 74 -7.28 -1.29 -2.98
C ILE A 74 -7.30 0.24 -3.12
N LEU A 75 -6.82 0.75 -4.26
CA LEU A 75 -6.80 2.20 -4.51
C LEU A 75 -8.22 2.76 -4.67
N SER A 76 -9.10 2.08 -5.40
CA SER A 76 -10.47 2.51 -5.61
C SER A 76 -11.23 2.62 -4.28
N ASN A 77 -11.12 1.60 -3.43
CA ASN A 77 -11.75 1.57 -2.11
C ASN A 77 -11.21 2.70 -1.21
N ALA A 78 -9.90 2.90 -1.18
CA ALA A 78 -9.29 3.96 -0.37
C ALA A 78 -9.74 5.36 -0.81
N ILE A 79 -9.81 5.61 -2.13
CA ILE A 79 -10.33 6.86 -2.71
C ILE A 79 -11.79 7.07 -2.31
N GLN A 80 -12.63 6.03 -2.39
CA GLN A 80 -14.04 6.10 -2.01
C GLN A 80 -14.23 6.36 -0.50
N GLU A 81 -13.46 5.69 0.35
CA GLU A 81 -13.46 5.92 1.81
C GLU A 81 -13.13 7.38 2.14
N GLN A 82 -12.08 7.94 1.54
CA GLN A 82 -11.68 9.32 1.80
C GLN A 82 -12.70 10.33 1.26
N ALA A 83 -13.30 10.05 0.09
CA ALA A 83 -14.37 10.87 -0.45
C ALA A 83 -15.62 10.83 0.45
N ALA A 84 -15.97 9.68 1.02
CA ALA A 84 -17.08 9.56 1.96
C ALA A 84 -16.83 10.38 3.24
N LEU A 85 -15.61 10.32 3.80
CA LEU A 85 -15.21 11.11 4.97
C LEU A 85 -15.17 12.61 4.72
N ALA A 86 -14.92 13.04 3.48
CA ALA A 86 -14.93 14.45 3.10
C ALA A 86 -16.35 15.02 2.91
N ASN A 87 -17.35 14.15 2.72
CA ASN A 87 -18.76 14.50 2.50
C ASN A 87 -19.64 14.30 3.75
N ALA A 88 -19.09 13.72 4.83
CA ALA A 88 -19.75 13.50 6.12
C ALA A 88 -19.48 14.68 7.08
#